data_AF-A0A1W1VTA9-F1
#
_entry.id   AF-A0A1W1VTA9-F1
#
_cell.length_a   1.000
_cell.length_b   1.000
_cell.length_c   1.000
_cell.angle_alpha   90.00
_cell.angle_beta   90.00
_cell.angle_gamma   90.00
#
_symmetry.space_group_name_H-M   'P 1'
#
loop_
_entity.id
_entity.type
_entity.pdbx_description
1 polymer ?
#
loop_
_entity_poly.entity_id
_entity_poly.type
_entity_poly.pdbx_seq_one_letter_code
_entity_poly.pdbx_strand_id
1 'polypeptide(L)'
;MGKKFTLLGFGVLTIVALVISVLIFPAIPALAEMEYRFVDKDSIETDFAWGKNDIIEAIDFELYKGYPDSTLRLGNDITRAEFAAVLARCIDVSGDPGPNWYDSAVDGLVKLGVIPDKGGDWNAPITRLEMAQWLGRLAKVYNLPEKDLGAAFSDTYDEDALRAARAGLVKGVSAGVLGADQYLNRAQAAVLLFRVARSVDTNLPTDEELIQARKEALEDVNANIVDFETRRNVDLSFYDKLPYKRVTRTYFEGERKFMYANKDNGRKNVRIILKEARIAEKHNSIAYVVSDIENEKGYKGYVVSRFKKIDGRWMMTQSSSPQNMTEWKMVKSVGW
;
A
#
# COMPACT_ATOMS: atom_id res chain seq x y z
N MET A 1 16.90 -66.65 28.08
CA MET A 1 15.47 -66.34 27.90
C MET A 1 15.17 -65.00 28.54
N GLY A 2 15.32 -63.90 27.79
CA GLY A 2 15.14 -62.52 28.27
C GLY A 2 13.90 -61.89 27.65
N LYS A 3 13.02 -61.37 28.49
CA LYS A 3 11.69 -60.82 28.17
C LYS A 3 11.80 -59.54 27.33
N LYS A 4 11.00 -59.45 26.26
CA LYS A 4 10.71 -58.25 25.46
C LYS A 4 9.65 -57.41 26.17
N PHE A 5 9.93 -56.12 26.40
CA PHE A 5 9.04 -55.00 26.76
C PHE A 5 9.98 -53.78 26.88
N THR A 6 9.77 -52.56 26.36
CA THR A 6 8.62 -51.87 25.78
C THR A 6 9.21 -50.71 24.96
N LEU A 7 8.72 -50.49 23.74
CA LEU A 7 8.99 -49.26 22.98
C LEU A 7 8.12 -48.16 23.59
N LEU A 8 8.69 -47.19 24.30
CA LEU A 8 7.97 -45.97 24.69
C LEU A 8 8.25 -44.90 23.64
N GLY A 9 7.18 -44.42 23.01
CA GLY A 9 7.22 -43.45 21.95
C GLY A 9 7.60 -42.06 22.44
N PHE A 10 8.49 -41.41 21.70
CA PHE A 10 8.46 -39.97 21.55
C PHE A 10 7.77 -39.69 20.22
N GLY A 11 6.57 -39.12 20.32
CA GLY A 11 5.78 -38.69 19.18
C GLY A 11 6.60 -37.74 18.33
N VAL A 12 6.93 -38.19 17.12
CA VAL A 12 7.22 -37.29 16.01
C VAL A 12 5.91 -36.57 15.74
N LEU A 13 5.77 -35.39 16.35
CA LEU A 13 4.70 -34.44 16.05
C LEU A 13 4.79 -34.20 14.55
N THR A 14 3.86 -34.79 13.82
CA THR A 14 3.79 -34.69 12.37
C THR A 14 3.36 -33.26 12.07
N ILE A 15 4.33 -32.36 11.88
CA ILE A 15 4.11 -31.06 11.25
C ILE A 15 3.81 -31.37 9.78
N VAL A 16 2.57 -31.80 9.52
CA VAL A 16 1.94 -31.70 8.20
C VAL A 16 1.10 -30.43 8.25
N ALA A 17 1.79 -29.30 8.35
CA ALA A 17 1.26 -28.05 7.83
C ALA A 17 1.78 -27.98 6.39
N LEU A 18 0.89 -28.25 5.46
CA LEU A 18 1.09 -28.28 4.03
C LEU A 18 1.51 -26.88 3.53
N VAL A 19 2.80 -26.54 3.65
CA VAL A 19 3.42 -25.35 3.02
C VAL A 19 3.78 -25.68 1.57
N ILE A 20 2.78 -26.11 0.79
CA ILE A 20 2.91 -26.24 -0.67
C ILE A 20 1.77 -25.47 -1.33
N SER A 21 1.96 -24.15 -1.41
CA SER A 21 1.22 -23.30 -2.35
C SER A 21 2.07 -22.10 -2.77
N VAL A 22 3.36 -22.33 -3.03
CA VAL A 22 4.28 -21.26 -3.47
C VAL A 22 4.20 -20.98 -4.98
N LEU A 23 3.61 -21.81 -5.85
CA LEU A 23 3.95 -21.73 -7.29
C LEU A 23 2.85 -22.00 -8.34
N ILE A 24 1.58 -21.57 -8.17
CA ILE A 24 0.59 -21.68 -9.27
C ILE A 24 -0.42 -20.51 -9.34
N PHE A 25 0.01 -19.30 -9.00
CA PHE A 25 -0.70 -18.10 -9.43
C PHE A 25 0.26 -17.19 -10.19
N PRO A 26 -0.14 -16.56 -11.31
CA PRO A 26 0.57 -15.42 -11.88
C PRO A 26 0.35 -14.18 -10.98
N ALA A 27 0.63 -14.34 -9.69
CA ALA A 27 0.52 -13.32 -8.68
C ALA A 27 1.95 -12.97 -8.27
N ILE A 28 2.37 -11.73 -8.53
CA ILE A 28 3.66 -11.28 -8.01
C ILE A 28 3.49 -11.03 -6.53
N PRO A 29 4.29 -11.65 -5.64
CA PRO A 29 4.32 -11.21 -4.26
C PRO A 29 4.82 -9.75 -4.23
N ALA A 30 4.18 -8.87 -3.47
CA ALA A 30 4.59 -7.47 -3.33
C ALA A 30 6.12 -7.26 -3.21
N LEU A 31 6.77 -8.15 -2.45
CA LEU A 31 8.23 -8.19 -2.26
C LEU A 31 9.02 -8.42 -3.56
N ALA A 32 8.52 -9.22 -4.51
CA ALA A 32 9.20 -9.43 -5.78
C ALA A 32 8.99 -8.27 -6.77
N GLU A 33 7.87 -7.54 -6.73
CA GLU A 33 7.77 -6.30 -7.53
C GLU A 33 8.76 -5.25 -7.03
N MET A 34 8.89 -5.11 -5.71
CA MET A 34 9.87 -4.23 -5.09
C MET A 34 11.30 -4.60 -5.50
N GLU A 35 11.60 -5.90 -5.58
CA GLU A 35 12.88 -6.45 -6.05
C GLU A 35 13.27 -5.94 -7.44
N TYR A 36 12.31 -5.84 -8.35
CA TYR A 36 12.56 -5.37 -9.72
C TYR A 36 12.43 -3.85 -9.91
N ARG A 37 11.93 -3.12 -8.92
CA ARG A 37 11.59 -1.69 -9.04
C ARG A 37 12.58 -0.75 -8.38
N PHE A 38 13.22 -1.15 -7.29
CA PHE A 38 14.09 -0.26 -6.53
C PHE A 38 15.46 -0.87 -6.24
N VAL A 39 16.53 -0.14 -6.61
CA VAL A 39 17.91 -0.62 -6.44
C VAL A 39 18.40 -0.53 -4.99
N ASP A 40 17.80 0.35 -4.18
CA ASP A 40 18.13 0.59 -2.78
C ASP A 40 17.10 -0.03 -1.80
N LYS A 41 16.28 -0.97 -2.29
CA LYS A 41 15.23 -1.66 -1.52
C LYS A 41 15.73 -2.32 -0.23
N ASP A 42 16.98 -2.76 -0.20
CA ASP A 42 17.53 -3.53 0.92
C ASP A 42 17.64 -2.65 2.18
N SER A 43 17.67 -1.32 2.03
CA SER A 43 17.57 -0.37 3.13
C SER A 43 16.28 -0.51 3.95
N ILE A 44 15.19 -1.02 3.36
CA ILE A 44 13.94 -1.30 4.09
C ILE A 44 14.16 -2.37 5.16
N GLU A 45 14.97 -3.38 4.85
CA GLU A 45 15.28 -4.50 5.74
C GLU A 45 16.40 -4.18 6.72
N THR A 46 17.37 -3.35 6.33
CA THR A 46 18.52 -3.03 7.17
C THR A 46 18.27 -1.79 8.03
N ASP A 47 18.11 -0.64 7.39
CA ASP A 47 18.17 0.67 8.04
C ASP A 47 16.78 1.09 8.57
N PHE A 48 15.72 0.61 7.92
CA PHE A 48 14.33 0.97 8.19
C PHE A 48 13.44 -0.20 8.59
N ALA A 49 14.04 -1.27 9.14
CA ALA A 49 13.34 -2.48 9.57
C ALA A 49 12.15 -2.20 10.52
N TRP A 50 12.28 -1.15 11.34
CA TRP A 50 11.25 -0.69 12.29
C TRP A 50 9.95 -0.26 11.60
N GLY A 51 10.04 0.22 10.35
CA GLY A 51 8.92 0.72 9.55
C GLY A 51 8.61 -0.17 8.34
N LYS A 52 9.33 -1.29 8.18
CA LYS A 52 9.30 -2.15 7.00
C LYS A 52 7.90 -2.41 6.45
N ASN A 53 6.99 -2.92 7.28
CA ASN A 53 5.65 -3.30 6.82
C ASN A 53 4.89 -2.09 6.30
N ASP A 54 4.90 -0.98 7.04
CA ASP A 54 4.18 0.24 6.66
C ASP A 54 4.79 0.88 5.39
N ILE A 55 6.12 0.82 5.23
CA ILE A 55 6.80 1.30 4.02
C ILE A 55 6.42 0.45 2.80
N ILE A 56 6.42 -0.88 2.95
CA ILE A 56 6.01 -1.80 1.88
C ILE A 56 4.56 -1.55 1.48
N GLU A 57 3.65 -1.45 2.45
CA GLU A 57 2.24 -1.16 2.18
C GLU A 57 2.06 0.20 1.48
N ALA A 58 2.78 1.25 1.91
CA ALA A 58 2.72 2.55 1.24
C ALA A 58 3.17 2.48 -0.23
N ILE A 59 4.15 1.64 -0.55
CA ILE A 59 4.63 1.40 -1.91
C ILE A 59 3.61 0.57 -2.71
N ASP A 60 3.05 -0.48 -2.11
CA ASP A 60 2.10 -1.38 -2.77
C ASP A 60 0.75 -0.74 -3.07
N PHE A 61 0.30 0.22 -2.25
CA PHE A 61 -0.82 1.09 -2.58
C PHE A 61 -0.46 2.19 -3.59
N GLU A 62 0.81 2.28 -4.00
CA GLU A 62 1.36 3.37 -4.80
C GLU A 62 1.08 4.76 -4.19
N LEU A 63 1.01 4.85 -2.86
CA LEU A 63 0.99 6.12 -2.13
C LEU A 63 2.40 6.73 -2.16
N TYR A 64 3.41 5.88 -2.02
CA TYR A 64 4.81 6.23 -2.04
C TYR A 64 5.46 5.80 -3.36
N LYS A 65 6.23 6.70 -3.97
CA LYS A 65 6.97 6.44 -5.22
C LYS A 65 8.44 6.79 -5.01
N GLY A 66 9.31 6.00 -5.66
CA GLY A 66 10.73 6.33 -5.78
C GLY A 66 11.01 7.35 -6.87
N TYR A 67 12.28 7.55 -7.15
CA TYR A 67 12.81 8.51 -8.11
C TYR A 67 12.99 7.86 -9.51
N PRO A 68 13.15 8.67 -10.57
CA PRO A 68 13.37 8.15 -11.93
C PRO A 68 14.60 7.25 -12.10
N ASP A 69 15.58 7.37 -11.20
CA ASP A 69 16.78 6.52 -11.15
C ASP A 69 16.54 5.17 -10.44
N SER A 70 15.28 4.82 -10.18
CA SER A 70 14.87 3.59 -9.49
C SER A 70 15.37 3.50 -8.04
N THR A 71 15.51 4.63 -7.34
CA THR A 71 15.81 4.65 -5.89
C THR A 71 14.60 5.09 -5.07
N LEU A 72 14.52 4.69 -3.81
CA LEU A 72 13.53 5.19 -2.83
C LEU A 72 14.07 6.39 -2.05
N ARG A 73 15.40 6.40 -1.80
CA ARG A 73 16.14 7.37 -0.98
C ARG A 73 15.51 7.57 0.40
N LEU A 74 15.18 6.48 1.07
CA LEU A 74 14.43 6.48 2.33
C LEU A 74 15.10 7.27 3.47
N GLY A 75 16.42 7.39 3.45
CA GLY A 75 17.18 8.18 4.42
C GLY A 75 17.24 9.68 4.14
N ASN A 76 16.86 10.14 2.96
CA ASN A 76 16.85 11.57 2.64
C ASN A 76 15.70 12.27 3.33
N ASP A 77 15.89 13.54 3.67
CA ASP A 77 14.79 14.40 4.10
C ASP A 77 13.72 14.51 3.00
N ILE A 78 12.46 14.39 3.38
CA ILE A 78 11.33 14.55 2.46
C ILE A 78 11.06 16.04 2.24
N THR A 79 10.90 16.43 0.98
CA THR A 79 10.57 17.81 0.61
C THR A 79 9.10 18.12 0.87
N ARG A 80 8.73 19.40 0.96
CA ARG A 80 7.32 19.85 1.03
C ARG A 80 6.49 19.31 -0.14
N ALA A 81 7.04 19.36 -1.36
CA ALA A 81 6.39 18.85 -2.56
C ALA A 81 6.08 17.36 -2.47
N GLU A 82 7.06 16.56 -2.04
CA GLU A 82 6.91 15.12 -1.87
C GLU A 82 5.90 14.77 -0.78
N PHE A 83 5.97 15.46 0.37
CA PHE A 83 5.02 15.25 1.44
C PHE A 83 3.59 15.58 1.00
N ALA A 84 3.38 16.73 0.35
CA ALA A 84 2.07 17.14 -0.19
C ALA A 84 1.55 16.13 -1.21
N ALA A 85 2.39 15.67 -2.14
CA ALA A 85 1.97 14.71 -3.16
C ALA A 85 1.58 13.35 -2.57
N VAL A 86 2.30 12.85 -1.56
CA VAL A 86 1.93 11.60 -0.88
C VAL A 86 0.66 11.81 -0.06
N LEU A 87 0.55 12.90 0.71
CA LEU A 87 -0.63 13.21 1.50
C LEU A 87 -1.89 13.31 0.64
N ALA A 88 -1.81 13.99 -0.50
CA ALA A 88 -2.91 14.11 -1.47
C ALA A 88 -3.39 12.72 -1.96
N ARG A 89 -2.46 11.79 -2.25
CA ARG A 89 -2.80 10.40 -2.61
C ARG A 89 -3.42 9.63 -1.44
N CYS A 90 -2.97 9.86 -0.21
CA CYS A 90 -3.52 9.21 0.98
C CYS A 90 -4.99 9.57 1.24
N ILE A 91 -5.49 10.66 0.67
CA ILE A 91 -6.88 11.11 0.85
C ILE A 91 -7.66 11.28 -0.46
N ASP A 92 -7.08 10.84 -1.58
CA ASP A 92 -7.63 10.96 -2.94
C ASP A 92 -8.10 12.39 -3.28
N VAL A 93 -7.19 13.35 -3.15
CA VAL A 93 -7.44 14.76 -3.45
C VAL A 93 -6.52 15.22 -4.57
N SER A 94 -7.12 15.89 -5.56
CA SER A 94 -6.42 16.52 -6.68
C SER A 94 -7.02 17.88 -6.96
N GLY A 95 -6.21 18.76 -7.53
CA GLY A 95 -6.57 20.11 -7.92
C GLY A 95 -6.14 20.42 -9.35
N ASP A 96 -6.12 21.70 -9.68
CA ASP A 96 -5.74 22.17 -11.01
C ASP A 96 -4.26 21.87 -11.27
N PRO A 97 -3.92 21.23 -12.40
CA PRO A 97 -2.53 20.96 -12.75
C PRO A 97 -1.77 22.27 -13.02
N GLY A 98 -0.45 22.19 -12.89
CA GLY A 98 0.46 23.29 -13.19
C GLY A 98 1.77 22.78 -13.78
N PRO A 99 2.75 23.68 -14.00
CA PRO A 99 4.03 23.32 -14.61
C PRO A 99 4.87 22.34 -13.77
N ASN A 100 4.68 22.28 -12.44
CA ASN A 100 5.37 21.34 -11.58
C ASN A 100 4.56 20.07 -11.35
N TRP A 101 5.26 18.95 -11.22
CA TRP A 101 4.64 17.62 -11.01
C TRP A 101 3.78 17.53 -9.74
N TYR A 102 3.99 18.42 -8.76
CA TYR A 102 3.25 18.47 -7.49
C TYR A 102 2.09 19.47 -7.49
N ASP A 103 1.92 20.29 -8.52
CA ASP A 103 1.00 21.44 -8.47
C ASP A 103 -0.46 21.03 -8.25
N SER A 104 -0.92 19.95 -8.91
CA SER A 104 -2.28 19.44 -8.71
C SER A 104 -2.51 18.96 -7.27
N ALA A 105 -1.52 18.29 -6.68
CA ALA A 105 -1.61 17.83 -5.29
C ALA A 105 -1.66 19.01 -4.31
N VAL A 106 -0.77 19.99 -4.50
CA VAL A 106 -0.71 21.21 -3.68
C VAL A 106 -2.01 22.01 -3.81
N ASP A 107 -2.49 22.23 -5.03
CA ASP A 107 -3.74 22.95 -5.27
C ASP A 107 -4.94 22.27 -4.61
N GLY A 108 -5.06 20.95 -4.73
CA GLY A 108 -6.12 20.19 -4.07
C GLY A 108 -6.08 20.33 -2.55
N LEU A 109 -4.89 20.24 -1.95
CA LEU A 109 -4.71 20.39 -0.50
C LEU A 109 -4.94 21.83 -0.01
N VAL A 110 -4.64 22.84 -0.84
CA VAL A 110 -4.94 24.25 -0.55
C VAL A 110 -6.45 24.50 -0.62
N LYS A 111 -7.13 24.03 -1.67
CA LYS A 111 -8.59 24.11 -1.81
C LYS A 111 -9.32 23.42 -0.66
N LEU A 112 -8.76 22.33 -0.14
CA LEU A 112 -9.28 21.60 1.01
C LEU A 112 -8.99 22.31 2.35
N GLY A 113 -8.08 23.29 2.39
CA GLY A 113 -7.68 24.01 3.60
C GLY A 113 -6.66 23.27 4.48
N VAL A 114 -5.99 22.25 3.95
CA VAL A 114 -4.94 21.48 4.65
C VAL A 114 -3.61 22.24 4.62
N ILE A 115 -3.28 22.80 3.46
CA ILE A 115 -2.11 23.66 3.23
C ILE A 115 -2.60 25.11 3.09
N PRO A 116 -1.91 26.12 3.67
CA PRO A 116 -2.42 27.49 3.72
C PRO A 116 -2.47 28.16 2.34
N ASP A 117 -1.42 27.99 1.52
CA ASP A 117 -1.29 28.59 0.20
C ASP A 117 -0.26 27.85 -0.66
N LYS A 118 -0.06 28.31 -1.90
CA LYS A 118 0.87 27.69 -2.88
C LYS A 118 2.30 28.28 -2.83
N GLY A 119 2.56 29.22 -1.95
CA GLY A 119 3.85 29.91 -1.82
C GLY A 119 4.90 29.08 -1.07
N GLY A 120 6.15 29.57 -1.09
CA GLY A 120 7.29 28.98 -0.38
C GLY A 120 8.21 28.12 -1.25
N ASP A 121 9.27 27.60 -0.62
CA ASP A 121 10.20 26.68 -1.27
C ASP A 121 9.72 25.23 -1.13
N TRP A 122 9.11 24.73 -2.19
CA TRP A 122 8.56 23.38 -2.29
C TRP A 122 9.63 22.28 -2.33
N ASN A 123 10.88 22.61 -2.67
CA ASN A 123 12.00 21.66 -2.72
C ASN A 123 12.75 21.58 -1.39
N ALA A 124 12.52 22.51 -0.46
CA ALA A 124 13.11 22.43 0.86
C ALA A 124 12.46 21.31 1.70
N PRO A 125 13.24 20.70 2.63
CA PRO A 125 12.71 19.76 3.61
C PRO A 125 11.54 20.34 4.40
N ILE A 126 10.53 19.50 4.66
CA ILE A 126 9.42 19.86 5.57
C ILE A 126 9.86 19.65 7.03
N THR A 127 9.56 20.62 7.89
CA THR A 127 9.77 20.46 9.35
C THR A 127 8.66 19.63 9.96
N ARG A 128 8.93 19.04 11.12
CA ARG A 128 7.92 18.30 11.89
C ARG A 128 6.79 19.20 12.37
N LEU A 129 7.07 20.46 12.71
CA LEU A 129 6.03 21.43 13.07
C LEU A 129 5.10 21.72 11.88
N GLU A 130 5.66 22.04 10.73
CA GLU A 130 4.88 22.36 9.53
C GLU A 130 4.03 21.17 9.07
N MET A 131 4.62 19.97 9.07
CA MET A 131 3.87 18.76 8.78
C MET A 131 2.74 18.52 9.80
N ALA A 132 2.99 18.72 11.10
CA ALA A 132 1.98 18.56 12.12
C ALA A 132 0.84 19.57 11.97
N GLN A 133 1.14 20.81 11.59
CA GLN A 133 0.13 21.82 11.26
C GLN A 133 -0.77 21.36 10.11
N TRP A 134 -0.20 20.84 9.02
CA TRP A 134 -0.99 20.34 7.88
C TRP A 134 -1.89 19.18 8.30
N LEU A 135 -1.36 18.22 9.06
CA LEU A 135 -2.15 17.10 9.56
C LEU A 135 -3.20 17.52 10.62
N GLY A 136 -2.95 18.59 11.35
CA GLY A 136 -3.93 19.20 12.25
C GLY A 136 -5.12 19.78 11.51
N ARG A 137 -4.86 20.51 10.43
CA ARG A 137 -5.91 21.03 9.55
C ARG A 137 -6.65 19.91 8.85
N LEU A 138 -5.94 18.88 8.38
CA LEU A 138 -6.56 17.65 7.87
C LEU A 138 -7.52 17.04 8.89
N ALA A 139 -7.06 16.83 10.14
CA ALA A 139 -7.88 16.26 11.19
C ALA A 139 -9.15 17.09 11.44
N LYS A 140 -9.03 18.43 11.39
CA LYS A 140 -10.18 19.34 11.49
C LYS A 140 -11.14 19.22 10.29
N VAL A 141 -10.63 19.23 9.06
CA VAL A 141 -11.43 19.13 7.82
C VAL A 141 -12.23 17.83 7.78
N TYR A 142 -11.60 16.73 8.17
CA TYR A 142 -12.22 15.41 8.22
C TYR A 142 -12.91 15.11 9.56
N ASN A 143 -12.98 16.07 10.49
CA ASN A 143 -13.60 15.89 11.80
C ASN A 143 -13.16 14.60 12.52
N LEU A 144 -11.85 14.33 12.51
CA LEU A 144 -11.30 13.11 13.10
C LEU A 144 -11.45 13.14 14.62
N PRO A 145 -11.70 11.99 15.27
CA PRO A 145 -11.85 11.93 16.72
C PRO A 145 -10.55 12.33 17.42
N GLU A 146 -10.64 13.33 18.30
CA GLU A 146 -9.53 13.77 19.15
C GLU A 146 -9.60 13.07 20.51
N LYS A 147 -8.48 12.48 20.95
CA LYS A 147 -8.33 12.01 22.32
C LYS A 147 -7.71 13.11 23.16
N ASP A 148 -8.29 13.39 24.32
CA ASP A 148 -7.61 14.18 25.33
C ASP A 148 -6.50 13.33 25.93
N LEU A 149 -5.30 13.46 25.35
CA LEU A 149 -4.12 12.72 25.78
C LEU A 149 -3.36 13.45 26.89
N GLY A 150 -3.80 14.66 27.30
CA GLY A 150 -2.99 15.56 28.14
C GLY A 150 -1.62 15.90 27.53
N ALA A 151 -1.40 15.58 26.26
CA ALA A 151 -0.11 15.67 25.60
C ALA A 151 0.12 17.10 25.12
N ALA A 152 0.71 17.91 25.98
CA ALA A 152 1.36 19.15 25.57
C ALA A 152 2.79 18.80 25.16
N PHE A 153 3.09 18.88 23.86
CA PHE A 153 4.48 18.98 23.45
C PHE A 153 5.08 20.21 24.12
N SER A 154 6.21 20.05 24.81
CA SER A 154 6.89 21.14 25.52
C SER A 154 7.51 22.18 24.57
N ASP A 155 7.75 21.80 23.31
CA ASP A 155 8.42 22.56 22.27
C ASP A 155 7.47 23.16 21.22
N THR A 156 6.15 23.06 21.41
CA THR A 156 5.17 23.76 20.55
C THR A 156 3.86 24.04 21.27
N TYR A 157 3.26 25.18 20.93
CA TYR A 157 1.92 25.60 21.36
C TYR A 157 0.96 25.72 20.17
N ASP A 158 1.35 25.23 19.00
CA ASP A 158 0.54 25.32 17.80
C ASP A 158 -0.68 24.39 17.88
N GLU A 159 -1.88 24.96 17.82
CA GLU A 159 -3.13 24.22 18.02
C GLU A 159 -3.41 23.18 16.92
N ASP A 160 -2.96 23.40 15.69
CA ASP A 160 -3.10 22.42 14.62
C ASP A 160 -2.13 21.25 14.88
N ALA A 161 -0.89 21.52 15.26
CA ALA A 161 0.07 20.47 15.61
C ALA A 161 -0.40 19.62 16.82
N LEU A 162 -0.95 20.28 17.86
CA LEU A 162 -1.55 19.59 19.01
C LEU A 162 -2.78 18.77 18.59
N ARG A 163 -3.62 19.28 17.69
CA ARG A 163 -4.75 18.53 17.11
C ARG A 163 -4.27 17.28 16.38
N ALA A 164 -3.23 17.38 15.56
CA ALA A 164 -2.67 16.23 14.84
C ALA A 164 -2.22 15.12 15.80
N ALA A 165 -1.65 15.48 16.95
CA ALA A 165 -1.28 14.53 17.99
C ALA A 165 -2.49 13.93 18.70
N ARG A 166 -3.49 14.74 19.08
CA ARG A 166 -4.74 14.26 19.70
C ARG A 166 -5.55 13.35 18.78
N ALA A 167 -5.53 13.61 17.47
CA ALA A 167 -6.11 12.75 16.44
C ALA A 167 -5.26 11.50 16.14
N GLY A 168 -4.07 11.37 16.74
CA GLY A 168 -3.18 10.22 16.56
C GLY A 168 -2.43 10.17 15.22
N LEU A 169 -2.45 11.25 14.44
CA LEU A 169 -1.76 11.33 13.15
C LEU A 169 -0.25 11.56 13.32
N VAL A 170 0.14 12.29 14.38
CA VAL A 170 1.54 12.60 14.69
C VAL A 170 1.93 12.02 16.05
N LYS A 171 3.15 11.51 16.12
CA LYS A 171 3.83 11.15 17.37
C LYS A 171 5.09 11.99 17.53
N GLY A 172 5.37 12.43 18.75
CA GLY A 172 6.62 13.11 19.09
C GLY A 172 7.86 12.24 18.86
N VAL A 173 9.03 12.87 18.78
CA VAL A 173 10.32 12.15 18.70
C VAL A 173 10.69 11.50 20.03
N SER A 174 10.15 12.04 21.13
CA SER A 174 10.21 11.46 22.46
C SER A 174 8.96 11.87 23.26
N ALA A 175 8.83 11.34 24.48
CA ALA A 175 7.72 11.69 25.36
C ALA A 175 7.70 13.21 25.61
N GLY A 176 6.59 13.86 25.21
CA GLY A 176 6.39 15.30 25.43
C GLY A 176 7.21 16.23 24.52
N VAL A 177 7.86 15.72 23.46
CA VAL A 177 8.65 16.55 22.53
C VAL A 177 8.26 16.22 21.09
N LEU A 178 7.77 17.22 20.35
CA LEU A 178 7.44 17.07 18.94
C LEU A 178 8.72 16.91 18.11
N GLY A 179 9.76 17.67 18.44
CA GLY A 179 10.94 17.89 17.61
C GLY A 179 10.66 18.95 16.54
N ALA A 180 10.03 20.06 16.91
CA ALA A 180 9.42 21.03 16.01
C ALA A 180 10.28 21.42 14.78
N ASP A 181 11.57 21.74 15.02
CA ASP A 181 12.52 22.19 13.99
C ASP A 181 13.23 21.06 13.24
N GLN A 182 13.03 19.80 13.63
CA GLN A 182 13.65 18.67 12.95
C GLN A 182 12.92 18.36 11.64
N TYR A 183 13.66 17.82 10.67
CA TYR A 183 13.09 17.32 9.42
C TYR A 183 12.64 15.86 9.55
N LEU A 184 11.82 15.43 8.60
CA LEU A 184 11.49 14.02 8.44
C LEU A 184 12.27 13.44 7.28
N ASN A 185 12.81 12.24 7.49
CA ASN A 185 13.24 11.45 6.36
C ASN A 185 12.05 10.78 5.65
N ARG A 186 12.32 10.34 4.43
CA ARG A 186 11.37 9.68 3.53
C ARG A 186 10.78 8.39 4.11
N ALA A 187 11.53 7.60 4.87
CA ALA A 187 11.00 6.44 5.59
C ALA A 187 9.97 6.82 6.66
N GLN A 188 10.27 7.81 7.50
CA GLN A 188 9.37 8.32 8.52
C GLN A 188 8.09 8.86 7.90
N ALA A 189 8.20 9.58 6.79
CA ALA A 189 7.05 10.08 6.04
C ALA A 189 6.19 8.96 5.46
N ALA A 190 6.77 7.91 4.90
CA ALA A 190 6.02 6.76 4.38
C ALA A 190 5.18 6.08 5.47
N VAL A 191 5.79 5.80 6.63
CA VAL A 191 5.10 5.19 7.78
C VAL A 191 3.96 6.09 8.30
N LEU A 192 4.24 7.38 8.43
CA LEU A 192 3.27 8.33 8.96
C LEU A 192 2.10 8.57 7.98
N LEU A 193 2.36 8.73 6.68
CA LEU A 193 1.32 8.97 5.70
C LEU A 193 0.50 7.72 5.37
N PHE A 194 1.08 6.53 5.48
CA PHE A 194 0.29 5.29 5.45
C PHE A 194 -0.68 5.20 6.63
N ARG A 195 -0.24 5.60 7.84
CA ARG A 195 -1.14 5.73 8.99
C ARG A 195 -2.27 6.74 8.73
N VAL A 196 -1.97 7.87 8.07
CA VAL A 196 -3.01 8.85 7.68
C VAL A 196 -4.04 8.20 6.76
N ALA A 197 -3.62 7.46 5.72
CA ALA A 197 -4.53 6.77 4.80
C ALA A 197 -5.48 5.77 5.51
N ARG A 198 -5.07 5.23 6.65
CA ARG A 198 -5.85 4.31 7.50
C ARG A 198 -6.65 4.97 8.61
N SER A 199 -6.50 6.27 8.80
CA SER A 199 -7.13 7.02 9.91
C SER A 199 -8.24 7.96 9.45
N VAL A 200 -8.27 8.27 8.15
CA VAL A 200 -9.29 9.15 7.55
C VAL A 200 -10.45 8.28 7.09
N ASP A 201 -11.37 7.94 7.99
CA ASP A 201 -12.51 7.03 7.73
C ASP A 201 -13.85 7.76 7.73
N THR A 202 -13.93 8.90 7.02
CA THR A 202 -15.12 9.76 7.02
C THR A 202 -16.15 9.41 5.97
N ASN A 203 -15.74 8.71 4.90
CA ASN A 203 -16.60 8.32 3.78
C ASN A 203 -16.16 6.95 3.26
N LEU A 204 -16.45 5.92 4.05
CA LEU A 204 -16.08 4.54 3.72
C LEU A 204 -16.87 4.05 2.49
N PRO A 205 -16.23 3.30 1.58
CA PRO A 205 -16.94 2.68 0.46
C PRO A 205 -17.89 1.58 0.94
N THR A 206 -18.87 1.24 0.10
CA THR A 206 -19.69 0.04 0.35
C THR A 206 -18.92 -1.22 -0.05
N ASP A 207 -19.32 -2.36 0.51
CA ASP A 207 -18.68 -3.63 0.15
C ASP A 207 -18.98 -3.99 -1.31
N GLU A 208 -20.18 -3.68 -1.79
CA GLU A 208 -20.58 -3.91 -3.18
C GLU A 208 -19.71 -3.13 -4.16
N GLU A 209 -19.37 -1.88 -3.86
CA GLU A 209 -18.49 -1.05 -4.69
C GLU A 209 -17.10 -1.69 -4.85
N LEU A 210 -16.49 -2.12 -3.74
CA LEU A 210 -15.17 -2.75 -3.74
C LEU A 210 -15.19 -4.14 -4.37
N ILE A 211 -16.23 -4.94 -4.12
CA ILE A 211 -16.42 -6.26 -4.74
C ILE A 211 -16.59 -6.11 -6.26
N GLN A 212 -17.33 -5.09 -6.72
CA GLN A 212 -17.49 -4.81 -8.14
C GLN A 212 -16.17 -4.38 -8.77
N ALA A 213 -15.43 -3.45 -8.14
CA ALA A 213 -14.10 -3.06 -8.59
C ALA A 213 -13.14 -4.27 -8.67
N ARG A 214 -13.24 -5.21 -7.73
CA ARG A 214 -12.47 -6.45 -7.73
C ARG A 214 -12.80 -7.40 -8.88
N LYS A 215 -14.07 -7.54 -9.23
CA LYS A 215 -14.50 -8.34 -10.40
C LYS A 215 -13.93 -7.77 -11.69
N GLU A 216 -14.11 -6.47 -11.89
CA GLU A 216 -13.61 -5.74 -13.07
C GLU A 216 -12.08 -5.81 -13.17
N ALA A 217 -11.37 -5.65 -12.05
CA ALA A 217 -9.92 -5.82 -11.99
C ALA A 217 -9.48 -7.24 -12.40
N LEU A 218 -10.24 -8.29 -12.05
CA LEU A 218 -9.92 -9.64 -12.48
C LEU A 218 -10.07 -9.84 -13.99
N GLU A 219 -11.09 -9.23 -14.58
CA GLU A 219 -11.30 -9.28 -16.03
C GLU A 219 -10.13 -8.60 -16.76
N ASP A 220 -9.65 -7.48 -16.25
CA ASP A 220 -8.45 -6.81 -16.78
C ASP A 220 -7.18 -7.66 -16.62
N VAL A 221 -6.98 -8.32 -15.48
CA VAL A 221 -5.85 -9.26 -15.26
C VAL A 221 -5.92 -10.43 -16.24
N ASN A 222 -7.10 -11.03 -16.43
CA ASN A 222 -7.27 -12.11 -17.39
C ASN A 222 -7.03 -11.64 -18.84
N ALA A 223 -7.45 -10.43 -19.19
CA ALA A 223 -7.15 -9.83 -20.49
C ALA A 223 -5.64 -9.63 -20.67
N ASN A 224 -4.94 -9.17 -19.62
CA ASN A 224 -3.48 -9.06 -19.61
C ASN A 224 -2.81 -10.40 -19.88
N ILE A 225 -3.20 -11.46 -19.16
CA ILE A 225 -2.67 -12.82 -19.31
C ILE A 225 -2.86 -13.31 -20.76
N VAL A 226 -4.05 -13.15 -21.33
CA VAL A 226 -4.37 -13.60 -22.71
C VAL A 226 -3.51 -12.86 -23.73
N ASP A 227 -3.38 -11.55 -23.59
CA ASP A 227 -2.56 -10.75 -24.48
C ASP A 227 -1.07 -11.11 -24.33
N PHE A 228 -0.58 -11.31 -23.10
CA PHE A 228 0.80 -11.73 -22.85
C PHE A 228 1.10 -13.09 -23.49
N GLU A 229 0.21 -14.07 -23.35
CA GLU A 229 0.40 -15.39 -23.96
C GLU A 229 0.43 -15.33 -25.49
N THR A 230 -0.24 -14.33 -26.09
CA THR A 230 -0.29 -14.10 -27.54
C THR A 230 0.97 -13.38 -28.04
N ARG A 231 1.38 -12.29 -27.40
CA ARG A 231 2.47 -11.41 -27.89
C ARG A 231 3.84 -11.70 -27.28
N ARG A 232 3.87 -12.27 -26.07
CA ARG A 232 5.08 -12.66 -25.31
C ARG A 232 6.10 -11.54 -25.13
N ASN A 233 5.63 -10.33 -24.81
CA ASN A 233 6.49 -9.18 -24.56
C ASN A 233 5.96 -8.33 -23.39
N VAL A 234 6.79 -7.40 -22.94
CA VAL A 234 6.48 -6.47 -21.84
C VAL A 234 5.80 -5.18 -22.32
N ASP A 235 5.40 -5.10 -23.58
CA ASP A 235 4.71 -3.92 -24.13
C ASP A 235 3.30 -3.77 -23.53
N LEU A 236 2.98 -2.55 -23.11
CA LEU A 236 1.75 -2.21 -22.40
C LEU A 236 0.66 -1.64 -23.31
N SER A 237 0.77 -1.73 -24.64
CA SER A 237 -0.29 -1.24 -25.54
C SER A 237 -1.64 -1.95 -25.34
N PHE A 238 -1.66 -3.09 -24.64
CA PHE A 238 -2.88 -3.76 -24.21
C PHE A 238 -3.66 -2.95 -23.17
N TYR A 239 -2.99 -2.11 -22.37
CA TYR A 239 -3.59 -1.34 -21.29
C TYR A 239 -4.73 -0.45 -21.79
N ASP A 240 -4.53 0.17 -22.95
CA ASP A 240 -5.53 1.06 -23.56
C ASP A 240 -6.78 0.32 -24.03
N LYS A 241 -6.68 -1.00 -24.21
CA LYS A 241 -7.72 -1.91 -24.68
C LYS A 241 -8.42 -2.68 -23.55
N LEU A 242 -8.02 -2.45 -22.30
CA LEU A 242 -8.63 -3.11 -21.16
C LEU A 242 -10.11 -2.76 -21.04
N PRO A 243 -10.97 -3.75 -20.73
CA PRO A 243 -12.40 -3.53 -20.64
C PRO A 243 -12.77 -2.51 -19.57
N TYR A 244 -12.08 -2.51 -18.41
CA TYR A 244 -12.40 -1.59 -17.32
C TYR A 244 -11.26 -0.62 -17.01
N LYS A 245 -9.98 -1.01 -17.15
CA LYS A 245 -8.85 -0.21 -16.65
C LYS A 245 -8.97 0.04 -15.13
N ARG A 246 -9.19 -1.03 -14.37
CA ARG A 246 -9.29 -1.10 -12.90
C ARG A 246 -8.00 -1.52 -12.23
N VAL A 247 -6.94 -1.73 -12.99
CA VAL A 247 -5.64 -2.11 -12.48
C VAL A 247 -4.64 -1.05 -12.91
N THR A 248 -3.72 -0.66 -12.04
CA THR A 248 -2.77 0.40 -12.38
C THR A 248 -1.80 -0.08 -13.46
N ARG A 249 -1.34 0.86 -14.29
CA ARG A 249 -0.32 0.59 -15.31
C ARG A 249 0.98 0.09 -14.66
N THR A 250 1.33 0.65 -13.51
CA THR A 250 2.51 0.27 -12.73
C THR A 250 2.45 -1.17 -12.23
N TYR A 251 1.30 -1.66 -11.74
CA TYR A 251 1.14 -3.09 -11.43
C TYR A 251 1.37 -3.95 -12.66
N PHE A 252 0.76 -3.61 -13.80
CA PHE A 252 0.94 -4.40 -15.01
C PHE A 252 2.37 -4.40 -15.57
N GLU A 253 3.13 -3.32 -15.39
CA GLU A 253 4.57 -3.28 -15.70
C GLU A 253 5.34 -4.34 -14.90
N GLY A 254 5.04 -4.45 -13.61
CA GLY A 254 5.56 -5.51 -12.75
C GLY A 254 5.10 -6.87 -13.24
N GLU A 255 3.78 -7.07 -13.37
CA GLU A 255 3.12 -8.33 -13.75
C GLU A 255 3.74 -8.90 -15.04
N ARG A 256 3.94 -8.06 -16.06
CA ARG A 256 4.53 -8.45 -17.34
C ARG A 256 5.96 -8.96 -17.22
N LYS A 257 6.81 -8.31 -16.40
CA LYS A 257 8.19 -8.76 -16.18
C LYS A 257 8.21 -10.14 -15.53
N PHE A 258 7.33 -10.38 -14.56
CA PHE A 258 7.20 -11.68 -13.90
C PHE A 258 6.65 -12.77 -14.82
N MET A 259 5.60 -12.48 -15.59
CA MET A 259 5.07 -13.41 -16.59
C MET A 259 6.13 -13.81 -17.62
N TYR A 260 7.01 -12.87 -17.98
CA TYR A 260 8.15 -13.15 -18.87
C TYR A 260 9.19 -14.05 -18.20
N ALA A 261 9.56 -13.82 -16.94
CA ALA A 261 10.45 -14.73 -16.20
C ALA A 261 9.86 -16.15 -16.05
N ASN A 262 8.54 -16.28 -15.90
CA ASN A 262 7.85 -17.58 -15.85
C ASN A 262 7.96 -18.38 -17.17
N LYS A 263 7.94 -17.68 -18.31
CA LYS A 263 8.15 -18.29 -19.63
C LYS A 263 9.52 -18.96 -19.70
N ASP A 264 10.56 -18.29 -19.22
CA ASP A 264 11.94 -18.83 -19.26
C ASP A 264 12.08 -20.11 -18.42
N ASN A 265 11.17 -20.30 -17.45
CA ASN A 265 11.04 -21.51 -16.63
C ASN A 265 10.03 -22.55 -17.17
N GLY A 266 9.52 -22.38 -18.40
CA GLY A 266 8.58 -23.31 -19.04
C GLY A 266 7.15 -23.29 -18.48
N ARG A 267 6.79 -22.28 -17.67
CA ARG A 267 5.44 -22.15 -17.09
C ARG A 267 4.52 -21.38 -18.04
N LYS A 268 3.24 -21.77 -18.06
CA LYS A 268 2.16 -21.02 -18.75
C LYS A 268 1.42 -20.13 -17.75
N ASN A 269 1.07 -18.93 -18.18
CA ASN A 269 0.14 -18.09 -17.43
C ASN A 269 -1.29 -18.61 -17.69
N VAL A 270 -2.07 -18.74 -16.62
CA VAL A 270 -3.39 -19.36 -16.64
C VAL A 270 -4.44 -18.38 -16.18
N ARG A 271 -5.64 -18.45 -16.77
CA ARG A 271 -6.76 -17.60 -16.38
C ARG A 271 -7.23 -17.92 -14.96
N ILE A 272 -7.70 -16.88 -14.30
CA ILE A 272 -8.19 -16.90 -12.91
C ILE A 272 -9.71 -16.71 -12.92
N ILE A 273 -10.41 -17.51 -12.11
CA ILE A 273 -11.85 -17.48 -11.88
C ILE A 273 -12.08 -16.96 -10.46
N LEU A 274 -12.90 -15.92 -10.32
CA LEU A 274 -13.34 -15.45 -9.00
C LEU A 274 -14.45 -16.36 -8.48
N LYS A 275 -14.26 -16.98 -7.31
CA LYS A 275 -15.32 -17.71 -6.61
C LYS A 275 -16.10 -16.76 -5.72
N GLU A 276 -15.38 -16.00 -4.91
CA GLU A 276 -15.94 -15.04 -3.97
C GLU A 276 -14.92 -13.93 -3.65
N ALA A 277 -15.40 -12.75 -3.29
CA ALA A 277 -14.58 -11.66 -2.76
C ALA A 277 -15.23 -11.09 -1.50
N ARG A 278 -14.41 -10.79 -0.49
CA ARG A 278 -14.82 -10.21 0.80
C ARG A 278 -13.87 -9.08 1.19
N ILE A 279 -14.39 -8.09 1.92
CA ILE A 279 -13.60 -6.93 2.37
C ILE A 279 -12.95 -7.26 3.70
N ALA A 280 -11.61 -7.25 3.75
CA ALA A 280 -10.89 -7.45 5.01
C ALA A 280 -10.74 -6.15 5.80
N GLU A 281 -10.46 -5.05 5.09
CA GLU A 281 -10.27 -3.72 5.67
C GLU A 281 -10.56 -2.67 4.60
N LYS A 282 -11.17 -1.55 4.98
CA LYS A 282 -11.51 -0.45 4.09
C LYS A 282 -11.40 0.89 4.80
N HIS A 283 -10.88 1.86 4.07
CA HIS A 283 -10.72 3.25 4.47
C HIS A 283 -11.27 4.17 3.37
N ASN A 284 -11.21 5.48 3.57
CA ASN A 284 -11.70 6.45 2.59
C ASN A 284 -11.02 6.35 1.22
N SER A 285 -9.73 6.00 1.17
CA SER A 285 -8.91 6.02 -0.06
C SER A 285 -8.16 4.71 -0.35
N ILE A 286 -8.12 3.77 0.60
CA ILE A 286 -7.45 2.46 0.43
C ILE A 286 -8.33 1.32 0.98
N ALA A 287 -8.19 0.13 0.43
CA ALA A 287 -8.90 -1.06 0.88
C ALA A 287 -8.14 -2.35 0.59
N TYR A 288 -8.42 -3.37 1.40
CA TYR A 288 -7.95 -4.73 1.23
C TYR A 288 -9.14 -5.64 0.91
N VAL A 289 -9.08 -6.29 -0.25
CA VAL A 289 -10.09 -7.25 -0.71
C VAL A 289 -9.47 -8.63 -0.75
N VAL A 290 -10.03 -9.57 -0.01
CA VAL A 290 -9.62 -10.98 -0.05
C VAL A 290 -10.50 -11.70 -1.05
N SER A 291 -9.91 -12.51 -1.94
CA SER A 291 -10.66 -13.28 -2.92
C SER A 291 -10.33 -14.76 -2.84
N ASP A 292 -11.38 -15.59 -2.85
CA ASP A 292 -11.28 -17.03 -3.15
C ASP A 292 -11.30 -17.18 -4.66
N ILE A 293 -10.25 -17.78 -5.18
CA ILE A 293 -10.00 -17.91 -6.61
C ILE A 293 -9.63 -19.32 -6.99
N GLU A 294 -10.00 -19.67 -8.21
CA GLU A 294 -9.71 -20.95 -8.84
C GLU A 294 -9.12 -20.67 -10.22
N ASN A 295 -8.09 -21.37 -10.67
CA ASN A 295 -7.62 -21.24 -12.05
C ASN A 295 -8.28 -22.27 -12.96
N GLU A 296 -8.13 -22.12 -14.28
CA GLU A 296 -8.71 -23.03 -15.28
C GLU A 296 -8.21 -24.48 -15.18
N LYS A 297 -7.20 -24.76 -14.36
CA LYS A 297 -6.68 -26.10 -14.06
C LYS A 297 -7.21 -26.67 -12.73
N GLY A 298 -8.11 -25.98 -12.06
CA GLY A 298 -8.74 -26.40 -10.80
C GLY A 298 -7.91 -26.14 -9.54
N TYR A 299 -6.79 -25.39 -9.63
CA TYR A 299 -6.05 -25.00 -8.44
C TYR A 299 -6.75 -23.85 -7.74
N LYS A 300 -6.94 -23.99 -6.43
CA LYS A 300 -7.64 -23.05 -5.57
C LYS A 300 -6.67 -22.31 -4.66
N GLY A 301 -7.00 -21.08 -4.30
CA GLY A 301 -6.24 -20.32 -3.33
C GLY A 301 -6.91 -19.00 -2.98
N TYR A 302 -6.34 -18.33 -1.99
CA TYR A 302 -6.74 -17.00 -1.61
C TYR A 302 -5.75 -15.97 -2.16
N VAL A 303 -6.26 -14.80 -2.51
CA VAL A 303 -5.44 -13.62 -2.81
C VAL A 303 -5.88 -12.44 -1.98
N VAL A 304 -4.91 -11.61 -1.61
CA VAL A 304 -5.14 -10.30 -0.99
C VAL A 304 -4.83 -9.25 -2.05
N SER A 305 -5.84 -8.46 -2.38
CA SER A 305 -5.76 -7.38 -3.36
C SER A 305 -5.83 -6.04 -2.65
N ARG A 306 -4.91 -5.14 -2.99
CA ARG A 306 -4.86 -3.76 -2.50
C ARG A 306 -5.53 -2.86 -3.53
N PHE A 307 -6.52 -2.10 -3.06
CA PHE A 307 -7.22 -1.10 -3.84
C PHE A 307 -6.89 0.28 -3.30
N LYS A 308 -6.61 1.21 -4.21
CA LYS A 308 -6.50 2.65 -3.91
C LYS A 308 -7.51 3.41 -4.76
N LYS A 309 -8.14 4.42 -4.17
CA LYS A 309 -8.95 5.40 -4.89
C LYS A 309 -8.06 6.39 -5.64
N ILE A 310 -8.34 6.57 -6.93
CA ILE A 310 -7.64 7.51 -7.82
C ILE A 310 -8.71 8.30 -8.56
N ASP A 311 -8.82 9.59 -8.24
CA ASP A 311 -9.80 10.51 -8.80
C ASP A 311 -11.24 9.95 -8.67
N GLY A 312 -11.56 9.49 -7.46
CA GLY A 312 -12.86 8.93 -7.13
C GLY A 312 -13.06 7.46 -7.52
N ARG A 313 -12.11 6.85 -8.24
CA ARG A 313 -12.22 5.49 -8.78
C ARG A 313 -11.34 4.49 -8.03
N TRP A 314 -11.92 3.38 -7.56
CA TRP A 314 -11.13 2.27 -7.00
C TRP A 314 -10.34 1.55 -8.08
N MET A 315 -9.02 1.48 -7.85
CA MET A 315 -8.01 0.90 -8.73
C MET A 315 -7.19 -0.12 -7.93
N MET A 316 -7.04 -1.33 -8.45
CA MET A 316 -6.17 -2.34 -7.90
C MET A 316 -4.71 -1.96 -8.19
N THR A 317 -3.91 -1.88 -7.13
CA THR A 317 -2.48 -1.51 -7.21
C THR A 317 -1.57 -2.70 -6.95
N GLN A 318 -2.07 -3.72 -6.26
CA GLN A 318 -1.36 -4.96 -5.98
C GLN A 318 -2.34 -6.10 -5.80
N SER A 319 -1.96 -7.31 -6.18
CA SER A 319 -2.74 -8.52 -5.88
C SER A 319 -1.85 -9.75 -5.88
N SER A 320 -1.80 -10.44 -4.74
CA SER A 320 -0.97 -11.62 -4.60
C SER A 320 -1.57 -12.68 -3.68
N SER A 321 -1.04 -13.91 -3.71
CA SER A 321 -1.27 -14.84 -2.61
C SER A 321 -0.74 -14.24 -1.30
N PRO A 322 -1.28 -14.63 -0.13
CA PRO A 322 -0.78 -14.16 1.16
C PRO A 322 0.72 -14.46 1.34
N GLN A 323 1.52 -13.42 1.57
CA GLN A 323 2.98 -13.45 1.68
C GLN A 323 3.49 -13.48 3.12
N ASN A 324 2.65 -13.05 4.07
CA ASN A 324 3.05 -12.91 5.46
C ASN A 324 1.88 -13.16 6.41
N MET A 325 2.18 -13.20 7.71
CA MET A 325 1.18 -13.48 8.74
C MET A 325 0.08 -12.42 8.81
N THR A 326 0.37 -11.17 8.44
CA THR A 326 -0.64 -10.08 8.42
C THR A 326 -1.68 -10.33 7.34
N GLU A 327 -1.26 -10.69 6.13
CA GLU A 327 -2.18 -11.04 5.04
C GLU A 327 -2.96 -12.32 5.35
N TRP A 328 -2.34 -13.31 6.00
CA TRP A 328 -3.09 -14.49 6.49
C TRP A 328 -4.12 -14.15 7.58
N LYS A 329 -3.88 -13.13 8.40
CA LYS A 329 -4.90 -12.63 9.34
C LYS A 329 -6.06 -11.96 8.61
N MET A 330 -5.82 -11.29 7.48
CA MET A 330 -6.89 -10.73 6.63
C MET A 330 -7.76 -11.83 6.01
N VAL A 331 -7.15 -12.94 5.55
CA VAL A 331 -7.92 -14.10 5.07
C VAL A 331 -8.81 -14.65 6.19
N LYS A 332 -8.26 -14.81 7.40
CA LYS A 332 -9.04 -15.29 8.55
C LYS A 332 -10.13 -14.31 8.99
N SER A 333 -9.90 -12.99 8.88
CA SER A 333 -10.87 -11.98 9.32
C SER A 333 -12.14 -11.98 8.45
N VAL A 334 -12.05 -12.47 7.21
CA VAL A 334 -13.21 -12.67 6.34
C VAL A 334 -13.84 -14.06 6.47
N GLY A 335 -13.36 -14.90 7.40
CA GLY A 335 -13.92 -16.23 7.70
C GLY A 335 -13.39 -17.36 6.82
N TRP A 336 -12.19 -17.24 6.27
CA TRP A 336 -11.55 -18.24 5.39
C TRP A 336 -10.27 -18.88 5.97
#